data_AF-A0AAU5CN59-F1
#
_entry.id   AF-A0AAU5CN59-F1
#
_cell.length_a   1.000
_cell.length_b   1.000
_cell.length_c   1.000
_cell.angle_alpha   90.00
_cell.angle_beta   90.00
_cell.angle_gamma   90.00
#
_symmetry.space_group_name_H-M   'P 1'
#
loop_
_entity.id
_entity.type
_entity.pdbx_description
1 polymer ?
#
loop_
_entity_poly.entity_id
_entity_poly.type
_entity_poly.pdbx_seq_one_letter_code
_entity_poly.pdbx_strand_id
1 'polypeptide(L)'
;MDIGDPSVLTAYGERENTRLEHVRELRRVLEYRKFAETEGEPREWVDARAWTTGEGPKALFDAAAGWLRERRVLLPGVTTLTRLSADRTGPTASA
;
A
#
# COMPACT_ATOMS: atom_id res chain seq x y z
N MET A 1 -22.59 -16.25 -12.94
CA MET A 1 -23.17 -15.04 -12.35
C MET A 1 -23.02 -13.96 -13.39
N ASP A 2 -24.12 -13.60 -14.05
CA ASP A 2 -24.15 -12.59 -15.10
C ASP A 2 -24.47 -11.23 -14.45
N ILE A 3 -23.62 -10.22 -14.67
CA ILE A 3 -23.73 -8.92 -13.99
C ILE A 3 -24.83 -8.04 -14.65
N GLY A 4 -25.38 -8.46 -15.79
CA GLY A 4 -26.44 -7.74 -16.51
C GLY A 4 -27.85 -7.93 -15.93
N ASP A 5 -28.05 -8.91 -15.05
CA ASP A 5 -29.36 -9.16 -14.44
C ASP A 5 -29.53 -8.39 -13.12
N PRO A 6 -30.52 -7.49 -12.98
CA PRO A 6 -30.71 -6.67 -11.78
C PRO A 6 -30.96 -7.47 -10.49
N SER A 7 -31.41 -8.72 -10.57
CA SER A 7 -31.64 -9.58 -9.40
C SER A 7 -30.35 -9.90 -8.63
N VAL A 8 -29.19 -9.75 -9.26
CA VAL A 8 -27.89 -9.91 -8.58
C VAL A 8 -27.65 -8.85 -7.50
N LEU A 9 -28.21 -7.64 -7.66
CA LEU A 9 -28.08 -6.57 -6.67
C LEU A 9 -28.92 -6.87 -5.42
N THR A 10 -30.10 -7.46 -5.59
CA THR A 10 -30.96 -7.89 -4.48
C THR A 10 -30.30 -9.01 -3.69
N ALA A 11 -29.79 -10.05 -4.35
CA ALA A 11 -29.07 -11.13 -3.70
C ALA A 11 -27.78 -10.64 -3.00
N TYR A 12 -27.09 -9.64 -3.57
CA TYR A 12 -25.93 -9.01 -2.95
C TYR A 12 -26.30 -8.22 -1.67
N GLY A 13 -27.46 -7.55 -1.67
CA GLY A 13 -27.98 -6.80 -0.53
C GLY A 13 -28.47 -7.66 0.64
N GLU A 14 -28.87 -8.91 0.38
CA GLU A 14 -29.30 -9.86 1.42
C GLU A 14 -28.13 -10.53 2.17
N ARG A 15 -26.92 -10.43 1.64
CA ARG A 15 -25.73 -10.99 2.29
C ARG A 15 -25.42 -10.19 3.56
N GLU A 16 -25.16 -10.90 4.66
CA GLU A 16 -24.66 -10.28 5.90
C GLU A 16 -23.35 -9.54 5.60
N ASN A 17 -23.42 -8.21 5.49
CA ASN A 17 -22.30 -7.40 5.04
C ASN A 17 -21.37 -7.13 6.23
N THR A 18 -20.50 -8.09 6.54
CA THR A 18 -19.37 -7.75 7.41
C THR A 18 -18.34 -7.02 6.55
N ARG A 19 -18.19 -5.71 6.81
CA ARG A 19 -17.19 -4.82 6.17
C ARG A 19 -15.80 -5.47 6.04
N LEU A 20 -15.45 -6.36 6.96
CA LEU A 20 -14.16 -7.07 7.01
C LEU A 20 -14.09 -8.27 6.06
N GLU A 21 -15.19 -8.98 5.77
CA GLU A 21 -15.20 -10.08 4.80
C GLU A 21 -14.97 -9.58 3.38
N HIS A 22 -15.63 -8.50 2.97
CA HIS A 22 -15.48 -7.97 1.62
C HIS A 22 -14.03 -7.54 1.34
N VAL A 23 -13.38 -6.89 2.32
CA VAL A 23 -11.97 -6.52 2.22
C VAL A 23 -11.06 -7.76 2.14
N ARG A 24 -11.38 -8.84 2.85
CA ARG A 24 -10.63 -10.11 2.75
C ARG A 24 -10.81 -10.76 1.37
N GLU A 25 -12.03 -10.78 0.86
CA GLU A 25 -12.37 -11.36 -0.44
C GLU A 25 -11.69 -10.59 -1.58
N LEU A 26 -11.80 -9.26 -1.59
CA LEU A 26 -11.12 -8.40 -2.57
C LEU A 26 -9.61 -8.62 -2.56
N ARG A 27 -8.99 -8.74 -1.38
CA ARG A 27 -7.56 -9.02 -1.29
C ARG A 27 -7.17 -10.38 -1.86
N ARG A 28 -8.00 -11.40 -1.65
CA ARG A 28 -7.77 -12.74 -2.21
C ARG A 28 -7.89 -12.73 -3.73
N VAL A 29 -8.95 -12.12 -4.25
CA VAL A 29 -9.25 -12.10 -5.69
C VAL A 29 -8.29 -11.21 -6.46
N LEU A 30 -7.91 -10.05 -5.90
CA LEU A 30 -7.00 -9.09 -6.53
C LEU A 30 -5.53 -9.33 -6.14
N GLU A 31 -5.25 -10.38 -5.36
CA GLU A 31 -3.91 -10.80 -4.94
C GLU A 31 -3.12 -9.72 -4.19
N TYR A 32 -3.81 -8.93 -3.36
CA TYR A 32 -3.18 -7.88 -2.56
C TYR A 32 -2.62 -8.39 -1.23
N ARG A 33 -1.36 -8.03 -0.95
CA ARG A 33 -0.66 -8.31 0.30
C ARG A 33 -0.91 -7.19 1.33
N LYS A 34 -1.01 -7.52 2.63
CA LYS A 34 -1.01 -6.47 3.68
C LYS A 34 0.38 -5.87 3.76
N PHE A 35 0.42 -4.58 4.06
CA PHE A 35 1.67 -3.93 4.48
C PHE A 35 2.37 -4.67 5.62
N ALA A 36 1.62 -5.09 6.67
CA ALA A 36 2.14 -5.84 7.82
C ALA A 36 2.86 -7.15 7.45
N GLU A 37 2.54 -7.75 6.30
CA GLU A 37 3.17 -8.99 5.82
C GLU A 37 4.48 -8.70 5.07
N THR A 38 4.70 -7.46 4.66
CA THR A 38 5.79 -7.06 3.77
C THR A 38 6.64 -5.92 4.32
N GLU A 39 6.48 -5.45 5.56
CA GLU A 39 7.05 -4.19 6.05
C GLU A 39 8.58 -4.05 5.87
N GLY A 40 9.30 -5.18 5.88
CA GLY A 40 10.74 -5.23 5.61
C GLY A 40 11.12 -4.85 4.18
N GLU A 41 10.36 -5.31 3.18
CA GLU A 41 10.66 -5.10 1.76
C GLU A 41 10.69 -3.60 1.35
N PRO A 42 9.65 -2.78 1.63
CA PRO A 42 9.68 -1.35 1.28
C PRO A 42 10.68 -0.59 2.15
N ARG A 43 10.97 -1.08 3.37
CA ARG A 43 12.02 -0.51 4.24
C ARG A 43 13.38 -0.62 3.58
N GLU A 44 13.79 -1.84 3.23
CA GLU A 44 15.05 -2.10 2.54
C GLU A 44 15.15 -1.36 1.20
N TRP A 45 14.05 -1.33 0.43
CA TRP A 45 14.04 -0.64 -0.86
C TRP A 45 14.21 0.88 -0.72
N VAL A 46 13.50 1.52 0.23
CA VAL A 46 13.66 2.96 0.47
C VAL A 46 15.06 3.27 1.02
N ASP A 47 15.62 2.42 1.89
CA ASP A 47 16.98 2.55 2.41
C ASP A 47 18.01 2.56 1.25
N ALA A 48 17.95 1.56 0.37
CA ALA A 48 18.84 1.48 -0.80
C ALA A 48 18.67 2.69 -1.74
N ARG A 49 17.43 3.15 -1.94
CA ARG A 49 17.15 4.30 -2.80
C ARG A 49 17.70 5.60 -2.22
N ALA A 50 17.46 5.87 -0.94
CA ALA A 50 17.95 7.07 -0.26
C ALA A 50 19.49 7.19 -0.35
N TRP A 51 20.21 6.06 -0.21
CA TRP A 51 21.66 6.04 -0.34
C TRP A 51 22.16 6.31 -1.77
N THR A 52 21.39 5.92 -2.78
CA THR A 52 21.84 5.96 -4.19
C THR A 52 21.48 7.27 -4.87
N THR A 53 20.34 7.87 -4.54
CA THR A 53 19.78 9.01 -5.30
C THR A 53 19.85 10.34 -4.55
N GLY A 54 20.05 10.33 -3.22
CA GLY A 54 20.02 11.55 -2.41
C GLY A 54 18.66 12.27 -2.42
N GLU A 55 17.57 11.56 -2.72
CA GLU A 55 16.23 12.13 -2.79
C GLU A 55 15.74 12.64 -1.44
N GLY A 56 15.04 13.78 -1.44
CA GLY A 56 14.41 14.33 -0.24
C GLY A 56 13.18 13.52 0.24
N PRO A 57 12.67 13.79 1.45
CA PRO A 57 11.63 12.97 2.09
C PRO A 57 10.35 12.83 1.27
N LYS A 58 9.94 13.91 0.58
CA LYS A 58 8.75 13.90 -0.28
C LYS A 58 8.92 12.99 -1.49
N ALA A 59 10.08 13.04 -2.15
CA ALA A 59 10.36 12.18 -3.30
C ALA A 59 10.44 10.70 -2.88
N LEU A 60 11.05 10.40 -1.74
CA LEU A 60 11.08 9.06 -1.16
C LEU A 60 9.68 8.56 -0.77
N PHE A 61 8.82 9.43 -0.25
CA PHE A 61 7.42 9.11 0.04
C PHE A 61 6.66 8.71 -1.23
N ASP A 62 6.72 9.56 -2.26
CA ASP A 62 6.02 9.33 -3.52
C ASP A 62 6.55 8.05 -4.21
N ALA A 63 7.87 7.82 -4.14
CA ALA A 63 8.52 6.62 -4.65
C ALA A 63 8.09 5.35 -3.88
N ALA A 64 8.01 5.40 -2.55
CA ALA A 64 7.53 4.29 -1.72
C ALA A 64 6.06 3.96 -2.01
N ALA A 65 5.21 4.97 -2.17
CA ALA A 65 3.81 4.79 -2.58
C ALA A 65 3.71 4.08 -3.94
N GLY A 66 4.54 4.48 -4.91
CA GLY A 66 4.62 3.84 -6.22
C GLY A 66 5.04 2.38 -6.14
N TRP A 67 6.12 2.11 -5.38
CA TRP A 67 6.66 0.76 -5.20
C TRP A 67 5.63 -0.21 -4.58
N LEU A 68 4.86 0.24 -3.57
CA LEU A 68 3.82 -0.55 -2.92
C LEU A 68 2.69 -0.88 -3.90
N ARG A 69 2.26 0.10 -4.70
CA ARG A 69 1.20 -0.08 -5.70
C ARG A 69 1.60 -1.09 -6.77
N GLU A 70 2.82 -1.00 -7.28
CA GLU A 70 3.33 -1.90 -8.32
C GLU A 70 3.41 -3.36 -7.83
N ARG A 71 3.62 -3.57 -6.53
CA ARG A 71 3.70 -4.90 -5.89
C ARG A 71 2.40 -5.37 -5.27
N ARG A 72 1.29 -4.68 -5.55
CA ARG A 72 -0.05 -4.93 -4.98
C ARG A 72 -0.01 -5.05 -3.45
N VAL A 73 0.78 -4.21 -2.80
CA VAL A 73 0.77 -4.09 -1.34
C VAL A 73 -0.22 -3.00 -0.97
N LEU A 74 -1.09 -3.29 -0.01
CA LEU A 74 -2.04 -2.30 0.50
C LEU A 74 -1.29 -1.13 1.13
N LEU A 75 -1.63 0.08 0.71
CA LEU A 75 -1.01 1.28 1.24
C LEU A 75 -1.31 1.41 2.75
N PRO A 76 -0.29 1.59 3.59
CA PRO A 76 -0.50 1.90 4.98
C PRO A 76 -1.04 3.33 5.13
N GLY A 77 -1.40 3.71 6.36
CA GLY A 77 -1.78 5.09 6.65
C GLY A 77 -0.66 6.08 6.28
N VAL A 78 -1.04 7.30 5.92
CA VAL A 78 -0.10 8.36 5.48
C VAL A 78 1.01 8.58 6.51
N THR A 79 0.70 8.56 7.81
CA THR A 79 1.68 8.73 8.89
C THR A 79 2.73 7.60 8.91
N THR A 80 2.33 6.36 8.70
CA THR A 80 3.26 5.22 8.57
C THR A 80 4.17 5.40 7.38
N LEU A 81 3.62 5.82 6.23
CA LEU A 81 4.40 6.05 5.02
C LEU A 81 5.37 7.24 5.16
N THR A 82 4.94 8.32 5.82
CA THR A 82 5.80 9.47 6.13
C THR A 82 6.97 9.07 7.02
N ARG A 83 6.74 8.26 8.07
CA ARG A 83 7.82 7.75 8.94
C ARG A 83 8.80 6.88 8.15
N LEU A 84 8.27 6.00 7.28
CA LEU A 84 9.09 5.19 6.39
C LEU A 84 10.02 6.06 5.54
N SER A 85 9.53 7.16 4.98
CA SER A 85 10.35 8.06 4.14
C SER A 85 11.27 9.01 4.91
N ALA A 86 10.87 9.48 6.10
CA ALA A 86 11.56 10.54 6.82
C ALA A 86 12.78 10.06 7.61
N ASP A 87 12.75 8.85 8.16
CA ASP A 87 13.86 8.27 8.94
C ASP A 87 15.18 8.12 8.14
N ARG A 88 15.13 8.34 6.82
CA ARG A 88 16.19 7.95 5.87
C ARG A 88 16.82 9.09 5.10
N THR A 89 16.26 10.29 5.23
CA THR A 89 16.96 11.50 4.83
C THR A 89 17.84 11.89 6.00
N GLY A 90 19.12 11.51 5.95
CA GLY A 90 20.12 12.05 6.89
C GLY A 90 20.06 13.60 6.89
N PRO A 91 20.46 14.29 7.98
CA PRO A 91 20.55 15.73 7.97
C PRO A 91 21.37 16.13 6.74
N THR A 92 20.83 17.01 5.90
CA THR A 92 21.52 17.59 4.75
C THR A 92 22.95 17.92 5.17
N ALA A 93 23.90 17.09 4.73
CA ALA A 93 25.31 17.32 4.93
C ALA A 93 25.69 18.48 4.02
N SER A 94 25.53 19.69 4.55
CA SER A 94 26.22 20.87 4.04
C SER A 94 27.68 20.72 4.44
N ALA A 95 28.53 20.41 3.47
CA ALA A 95 29.98 20.56 3.52
C ALA A 95 30.43 21.26 2.24
#